data_AF-A0A919LRG7-F1
#
_entry.id   AF-A0A919LRG7-F1
#
_cell.length_a   1.000
_cell.length_b   1.000
_cell.length_c   1.000
_cell.angle_alpha   90.00
_cell.angle_beta   90.00
_cell.angle_gamma   90.00
#
_symmetry.space_group_name_H-M   'P 1'
#
loop_
_entity.id
_entity.type
_entity.pdbx_description
1 polymer ?
#
loop_
_entity_poly.entity_id
_entity_poly.type
_entity_poly.pdbx_seq_one_letter_code
_entity_poly.pdbx_strand_id
1 'polypeptide(L)'
;MLGLEEQGVPCQTITYDGGGDAAALGARRPEARLRVGIGLSASGEIALTHAQLPADAPLATGHVTDSDDHLRTLGANAGQLVKVLPLSERN
;
A
#
# COMPACT_ATOMS: atom_id res chain seq x y z
N MET A 1 7.46 4.07 -7.16
CA MET A 1 8.11 3.84 -5.86
C MET A 1 8.48 5.13 -5.10
N LEU A 2 8.39 6.32 -5.73
CA LEU A 2 8.89 7.57 -5.15
C LEU A 2 8.41 7.87 -3.70
N GLY A 3 7.13 7.64 -3.39
CA GLY A 3 6.57 8.00 -2.09
C GLY A 3 7.10 7.22 -0.87
N LEU A 4 7.44 5.93 -1.00
CA LEU A 4 7.99 5.15 0.14
C LEU A 4 9.49 5.40 0.31
N GLU A 5 10.20 5.58 -0.79
CA GLU A 5 11.64 5.87 -0.83
C GLU A 5 11.95 7.25 -0.24
N GLU A 6 11.10 8.25 -0.52
CA GLU A 6 11.16 9.59 0.11
C GLU A 6 11.01 9.50 1.65
N GLN A 7 10.33 8.48 2.16
CA GLN A 7 10.21 8.23 3.59
C GLN A 7 11.39 7.44 4.16
N GLY A 8 12.35 6.97 3.35
CA GLY A 8 13.47 6.15 3.82
C GLY A 8 13.03 4.83 4.46
N VAL A 9 11.84 4.33 4.08
CA VAL A 9 11.30 3.05 4.57
C VAL A 9 11.63 1.96 3.54
N PRO A 10 12.23 0.82 3.95
CA PRO A 10 12.50 -0.28 3.04
C PRO A 10 11.22 -0.77 2.36
N CYS A 11 11.24 -0.86 1.03
CA CYS A 11 10.17 -1.45 0.24
C CYS A 11 10.63 -2.79 -0.37
N GLN A 12 9.74 -3.78 -0.41
CA GLN A 12 9.95 -5.01 -1.14
C GLN A 12 8.73 -5.25 -2.03
N THR A 13 8.97 -5.48 -3.31
CA THR A 13 7.93 -5.91 -4.24
C THR A 13 7.98 -7.41 -4.37
N ILE A 14 6.83 -8.07 -4.22
CA ILE A 14 6.69 -9.51 -4.35
C ILE A 14 5.60 -9.74 -5.39
N THR A 15 5.93 -10.49 -6.45
CA THR A 15 4.95 -10.91 -7.45
C THR A 15 4.17 -12.12 -6.93
N TYR A 16 2.86 -12.12 -7.14
CA TYR A 16 1.99 -13.22 -6.74
C TYR A 16 1.13 -13.69 -7.91
N ASP A 17 1.38 -14.91 -8.39
CA ASP A 17 0.75 -15.45 -9.60
C ASP A 17 -0.64 -16.05 -9.37
N GLY A 18 -1.08 -16.16 -8.11
CA GLY A 18 -2.38 -16.76 -7.77
C GLY A 18 -3.57 -15.81 -7.92
N GLY A 19 -3.35 -14.57 -8.38
CA GLY A 19 -4.38 -13.54 -8.52
C GLY A 19 -5.02 -13.11 -7.18
N GLY A 20 -5.91 -12.13 -7.25
CA GLY A 20 -6.63 -11.60 -6.09
C GLY A 20 -7.02 -10.14 -6.26
N ASP A 21 -7.98 -9.69 -5.47
CA ASP A 21 -8.24 -8.27 -5.32
C ASP A 21 -7.10 -7.58 -4.55
N ALA A 22 -7.01 -6.26 -4.68
CA ALA A 22 -5.92 -5.48 -4.12
C ALA A 22 -5.86 -5.59 -2.58
N ALA A 23 -6.99 -5.69 -1.90
CA ALA A 23 -7.03 -5.77 -0.44
C ALA A 23 -6.49 -7.10 0.08
N ALA A 24 -6.91 -8.21 -0.53
CA ALA A 24 -6.43 -9.55 -0.24
C ALA A 24 -4.93 -9.69 -0.56
N LEU A 25 -4.45 -9.06 -1.64
CA LEU A 25 -3.02 -9.04 -1.97
C LEU A 25 -2.22 -8.20 -0.97
N GLY A 26 -2.73 -7.04 -0.55
CA GLY A 26 -2.07 -6.19 0.45
C GLY A 26 -2.05 -6.83 1.84
N ALA A 27 -3.06 -7.65 2.17
CA ALA A 27 -3.13 -8.40 3.42
C ALA A 27 -2.21 -9.62 3.44
N ARG A 28 -1.86 -10.17 2.26
CA ARG A 28 -0.85 -11.24 2.14
C ARG A 28 0.53 -10.67 2.42
N ARG A 29 0.94 -10.84 3.68
CA ARG A 29 2.30 -10.51 4.14
C ARG A 29 3.00 -11.81 4.44
N PRO A 30 3.97 -12.24 3.62
CA PRO A 30 4.74 -13.40 4.00
C PRO A 30 5.43 -13.15 5.35
N GLU A 31 6.10 -12.00 5.54
CA GLU A 31 7.01 -11.83 6.70
C GLU A 31 7.25 -10.35 7.10
N ALA A 32 6.34 -9.44 6.74
CA ALA A 32 6.58 -7.99 6.88
C ALA A 32 6.58 -7.54 8.36
N ARG A 33 7.78 -7.40 8.96
CA ARG A 33 7.99 -6.81 10.31
C ARG A 33 7.24 -5.49 10.52
N LEU A 34 7.10 -4.71 9.46
CA LEU A 34 6.52 -3.36 9.48
C LEU A 34 4.98 -3.37 9.48
N ARG A 35 4.32 -4.52 9.30
CA ARG A 35 2.85 -4.68 9.34
C ARG A 35 2.06 -3.82 8.34
N VAL A 36 2.71 -2.99 7.50
CA VAL A 36 2.17 -2.14 6.40
C VAL A 36 2.51 -2.65 5.00
N GLY A 37 1.58 -2.58 4.06
CA GLY A 37 1.74 -3.23 2.76
C GLY A 37 0.63 -2.88 1.81
N ILE A 38 0.98 -3.03 0.54
CA ILE A 38 0.26 -2.49 -0.60
C ILE A 38 0.00 -3.67 -1.53
N GLY A 39 -1.27 -3.92 -1.84
CA GLY A 39 -1.64 -4.87 -2.88
C GLY A 39 -1.95 -4.14 -4.18
N LEU A 40 -1.60 -4.78 -5.29
CA LEU A 40 -1.91 -4.33 -6.65
C LEU A 40 -2.61 -5.49 -7.37
N SER A 41 -3.88 -5.31 -7.74
CA SER A 41 -4.61 -6.32 -8.51
C SER A 41 -4.21 -6.30 -9.98
N ALA A 42 -4.54 -7.37 -10.70
CA ALA A 42 -4.37 -7.42 -12.16
C ALA A 42 -5.24 -6.40 -12.91
N SER A 43 -6.35 -5.93 -12.30
CA SER A 43 -7.19 -4.88 -12.86
C SER A 43 -6.61 -3.48 -12.68
N GLY A 44 -5.54 -3.33 -11.89
CA GLY A 44 -4.93 -2.04 -11.58
C GLY A 44 -5.43 -1.39 -10.29
N GLU A 45 -6.25 -2.08 -9.49
CA GLU A 45 -6.66 -1.60 -8.17
C GLU A 45 -5.48 -1.69 -7.20
N ILE A 46 -5.35 -0.67 -6.35
CA ILE A 46 -4.31 -0.55 -5.34
C ILE A 46 -4.97 -0.45 -3.96
N ALA A 47 -4.48 -1.20 -2.98
CA ALA A 47 -4.96 -1.12 -1.61
C ALA A 47 -3.80 -1.07 -0.62
N LEU A 48 -3.75 -0.02 0.19
CA LEU A 48 -2.88 0.12 1.34
C LEU A 48 -3.59 -0.48 2.56
N THR A 49 -2.95 -1.43 3.23
CA THR A 49 -3.50 -2.07 4.43
C THR A 49 -2.47 -2.19 5.55
N HIS A 50 -2.97 -2.48 6.74
CA HIS A 50 -2.20 -2.72 7.96
C HIS A 50 -2.65 -4.04 8.61
N ALA A 51 -1.74 -4.77 9.25
CA ALA A 51 -2.06 -6.07 9.86
C ALA A 51 -3.07 -6.02 11.01
N GLN A 52 -3.45 -4.83 11.49
CA GLN A 52 -4.51 -4.64 12.49
C GLN A 52 -5.88 -4.35 11.87
N LEU A 53 -5.94 -4.12 10.55
CA LEU A 53 -7.18 -3.86 9.85
C LEU A 53 -7.81 -5.16 9.37
N PRO A 54 -9.15 -5.23 9.30
CA PRO A 54 -9.86 -6.28 8.58
C PRO A 54 -9.38 -6.37 7.13
N ALA A 55 -9.36 -7.59 6.57
CA ALA A 55 -8.87 -7.83 5.22
C ALA A 55 -9.73 -7.12 4.14
N ASP A 56 -10.99 -6.85 4.45
CA ASP A 56 -11.99 -6.17 3.62
C ASP A 56 -12.06 -4.65 3.87
N ALA A 57 -11.26 -4.11 4.80
CA ALA A 57 -11.24 -2.70 5.16
C ALA A 57 -9.82 -2.10 5.01
N PRO A 58 -9.33 -1.92 3.77
CA PRO A 58 -8.05 -1.27 3.54
C PRO A 58 -8.06 0.17 4.06
N LEU A 59 -6.91 0.65 4.49
CA LEU A 59 -6.74 2.01 5.00
C LEU A 59 -6.94 3.07 3.91
N ALA A 60 -6.48 2.76 2.69
CA ALA A 60 -6.66 3.60 1.52
C ALA A 60 -6.66 2.74 0.25
N THR A 61 -7.46 3.15 -0.73
CA THR A 61 -7.57 2.48 -2.05
C THR A 61 -7.32 3.45 -3.18
N GLY A 62 -6.73 3.02 -4.28
CA GLY A 62 -6.52 3.83 -5.49
C GLY A 62 -6.45 2.95 -6.72
N HIS A 63 -6.14 3.54 -7.86
CA HIS A 63 -6.00 2.84 -9.13
C HIS A 63 -4.72 3.26 -9.84
N VAL A 64 -4.11 2.37 -10.63
CA VAL A 64 -2.88 2.66 -11.41
C VAL A 64 -3.05 3.78 -12.44
N THR A 65 -4.28 4.15 -12.76
CA THR A 65 -4.61 5.28 -13.65
C THR A 65 -4.87 6.59 -12.89
N ASP A 66 -4.77 6.58 -11.56
CA ASP A 66 -4.81 7.80 -10.77
C ASP A 66 -3.60 8.69 -11.12
N SER A 67 -3.69 9.98 -10.75
CA SER A 67 -2.58 10.91 -10.98
C SER A 67 -1.30 10.48 -10.26
N ASP A 68 -0.15 10.84 -10.83
CA ASP A 68 1.14 10.54 -10.23
C ASP A 68 1.26 11.08 -8.80
N ASP A 69 0.66 12.24 -8.52
CA ASP A 69 0.64 12.84 -7.18
C ASP A 69 -0.17 12.00 -6.18
N HIS A 70 -1.27 11.41 -6.62
CA HIS A 70 -2.09 10.54 -5.77
C HIS A 70 -1.41 9.20 -5.51
N LEU A 71 -0.78 8.61 -6.54
CA LEU A 71 0.04 7.40 -6.38
C LEU A 71 1.24 7.65 -5.46
N ARG A 72 1.88 8.82 -5.57
CA ARG A 72 2.98 9.23 -4.70
C ARG A 72 2.51 9.45 -3.26
N THR A 73 1.35 10.08 -3.07
CA THR A 73 0.71 10.25 -1.76
C THR A 73 0.39 8.90 -1.12
N LEU A 74 -0.12 7.94 -1.88
CA LEU A 74 -0.41 6.60 -1.38
C LEU A 74 0.87 5.88 -0.91
N GLY A 75 1.97 6.04 -1.64
CA GLY A 75 3.30 5.59 -1.20
C GLY A 75 3.79 6.30 0.06
N ALA A 76 3.62 7.63 0.15
CA ALA A 76 4.00 8.40 1.33
C ALA A 76 3.21 7.98 2.58
N ASN A 77 1.90 7.75 2.43
CA ASN A 77 1.02 7.29 3.50
C ASN A 77 1.42 5.92 4.03
N ALA A 78 1.89 5.02 3.15
CA ALA A 78 2.46 3.75 3.60
C ALA A 78 3.71 3.96 4.48
N GLY A 79 4.60 4.88 4.12
CA GLY A 79 5.79 5.20 4.91
C GLY A 79 5.47 5.91 6.23
N GLN A 80 4.52 6.85 6.22
CA GLN A 80 4.01 7.51 7.42
C GLN A 80 3.37 6.51 8.39
N LEU A 81 2.61 5.54 7.87
CA LEU A 81 1.99 4.50 8.68
C LEU A 81 3.04 3.62 9.38
N VAL A 82 4.14 3.28 8.70
CA VAL A 82 5.26 2.56 9.32
C VAL A 82 5.91 3.37 10.44
N LYS A 83 6.02 4.69 10.26
CA LYS A 83 6.62 5.62 11.22
C LYS A 83 5.68 6.10 12.32
N VAL A 84 4.40 5.73 12.27
CA VAL A 84 3.35 6.23 13.16
C VAL A 84 3.22 7.76 13.10
N LEU A 85 3.21 8.30 11.87
CA LEU A 85 2.99 9.71 11.56
C LEU A 85 1.58 9.95 11.01
N PRO A 86 1.04 11.18 11.12
CA PRO A 86 -0.21 11.53 10.46
C PRO A 86 -0.11 11.33 8.94
N LEU A 87 -1.21 10.84 8.34
CA LEU A 87 -1.29 10.56 6.92
C LEU A 87 -1.52 11.85 6.13
N SER A 88 -0.92 11.93 4.94
CA SER A 88 -1.15 13.03 4.01
C SER A 88 -2.54 12.91 3.35
N GLU A 89 -3.19 14.05 3.15
CA GLU A 89 -4.46 14.11 2.44
C GLU A 89 -4.29 13.82 0.94
N ARG A 90 -5.31 13.21 0.36
CA ARG A 90 -5.38 12.89 -1.07
C ARG A 90 -6.27 13.94 -1.73
N ASN A 91 -5.66 14.90 -2.42
CA ASN A 91 -6.36 15.91 -3.22
C ASN A 91 -6.59 15.41 -4.65
#